data_AF-A0A162JTI3-F1
#
_entry.id   AF-A0A162JTI3-F1
#
_cell.length_a   1.000
_cell.length_b   1.000
_cell.length_c   1.000
_cell.angle_alpha   90.00
_cell.angle_beta   90.00
_cell.angle_gamma   90.00
#
_symmetry.space_group_name_H-M   'P 1'
#
loop_
_entity.id
_entity.type
_entity.pdbx_description
1 polymer ?
#
loop_
_entity_poly.entity_id
_entity_poly.type
_entity_poly.pdbx_seq_one_letter_code
_entity_poly.pdbx_strand_id
1 'polypeptide(L)' 'MAIFTGTAADDLLIGTDGDDVLRGRAGADQLNGLSGTDIASYTDSAAGVVVSLASGNGYGGDAEGDRLVSIEAVHGSMFD' A
#
# COMPACT_ATOMS: atom_id res chain seq x y z
N MET A 1 -5.98 2.35 -14.32
CA MET A 1 -5.23 3.22 -13.39
C MET A 1 -6.10 4.26 -12.76
N ALA A 2 -6.80 3.82 -11.71
CA ALA A 2 -7.30 4.70 -10.67
C ALA A 2 -6.25 4.86 -9.57
N ILE A 3 -6.45 5.85 -8.71
CA ILE A 3 -5.62 6.11 -7.53
C ILE A 3 -6.55 6.16 -6.33
N PHE A 4 -6.29 5.31 -5.35
CA PHE A 4 -6.99 5.28 -4.08
C PHE A 4 -6.07 5.82 -2.99
N THR A 5 -6.59 6.69 -2.14
CA THR A 5 -5.82 7.30 -1.06
C THR A 5 -6.66 7.29 0.21
N GLY A 6 -6.12 6.65 1.24
CA GLY A 6 -6.66 6.61 2.59
C GLY A 6 -6.36 7.89 3.36
N THR A 7 -6.41 7.77 4.67
CA THR A 7 -6.42 8.86 5.62
C THR A 7 -5.19 8.86 6.50
N ALA A 8 -5.32 8.87 7.82
CA ALA A 8 -4.23 8.65 8.76
C ALA A 8 -4.65 7.63 9.83
N ALA A 9 -5.75 6.93 9.56
CA ALA A 9 -6.38 5.94 10.39
C ALA A 9 -6.46 4.64 9.58
N ASP A 10 -6.73 3.53 10.25
CA ASP A 10 -6.83 2.22 9.63
C ASP A 10 -7.97 2.19 8.58
N ASP A 11 -7.58 2.04 7.32
CA ASP A 11 -8.48 2.09 6.18
C ASP A 11 -8.55 0.73 5.44
N LEU A 12 -9.68 0.51 4.77
CA LEU A 12 -9.84 -0.57 3.79
C LEU A 12 -9.92 0.05 2.39
N LEU A 13 -8.86 -0.12 1.61
CA LEU A 13 -8.81 0.31 0.21
C LEU A 13 -8.99 -0.90 -0.69
N ILE A 14 -10.02 -0.84 -1.53
CA ILE A 14 -10.31 -1.84 -2.55
C ILE A 14 -10.20 -1.16 -3.92
N GLY A 15 -9.31 -1.68 -4.75
CA GLY A 15 -9.13 -1.27 -6.14
C GLY A 15 -10.28 -1.70 -7.05
N THR A 16 -9.98 -1.75 -8.34
CA THR A 16 -10.87 -2.12 -9.43
C THR A 16 -10.35 -3.38 -10.14
N ASP A 17 -10.99 -3.80 -11.23
CA ASP A 17 -10.51 -4.95 -12.02
C ASP A 17 -9.34 -4.61 -12.96
N GLY A 18 -8.76 -3.41 -12.88
CA GLY A 18 -7.60 -3.02 -13.67
C GLY A 18 -6.54 -2.34 -12.82
N ASP A 19 -5.37 -2.12 -13.41
CA ASP A 19 -4.17 -1.61 -12.72
C ASP A 19 -4.47 -0.35 -11.89
N ASP A 20 -4.14 -0.36 -10.61
CA ASP A 20 -4.41 0.73 -9.66
C ASP A 20 -3.18 1.08 -8.80
N VAL A 21 -3.24 2.28 -8.19
CA VAL A 21 -2.29 2.70 -7.16
C VAL A 21 -3.03 2.91 -5.85
N LEU A 22 -2.64 2.18 -4.81
CA LEU A 22 -3.23 2.26 -3.48
C LEU A 22 -2.24 2.94 -2.52
N ARG A 23 -2.69 4.00 -1.86
CA ARG A 23 -1.93 4.75 -0.84
C ARG A 23 -2.69 4.68 0.48
N GLY A 24 -2.27 3.81 1.38
CA GLY A 24 -2.85 3.70 2.72
C GLY A 24 -2.67 4.99 3.53
N ARG A 25 -1.41 5.47 3.56
CA ARG A 25 -0.88 6.55 4.41
C ARG A 25 -0.64 6.01 5.83
N ALA A 26 -0.76 6.82 6.87
CA ALA A 26 -0.59 6.33 8.23
C ALA A 26 -1.81 5.50 8.65
N GLY A 27 -1.61 4.52 9.52
CA GLY A 27 -2.63 3.56 9.92
C GLY A 27 -2.15 2.14 9.63
N ALA A 28 -2.86 1.14 10.14
CA ALA A 28 -2.68 -0.25 9.75
C ALA A 28 -3.73 -0.62 8.71
N ASP A 29 -3.38 -0.52 7.44
CA ASP A 29 -4.33 -0.54 6.34
C ASP A 29 -4.50 -1.91 5.69
N GLN A 30 -5.67 -2.15 5.09
CA GLN A 30 -5.89 -3.26 4.17
C GLN A 30 -5.94 -2.73 2.73
N LEU A 31 -4.91 -3.06 1.95
CA LEU A 31 -4.78 -2.64 0.55
C LEU A 31 -5.06 -3.84 -0.35
N ASN A 32 -6.19 -3.83 -1.06
CA ASN A 32 -6.59 -4.91 -1.97
C ASN A 32 -6.68 -4.40 -3.41
N GLY A 33 -5.74 -4.81 -4.27
CA GLY A 33 -5.71 -4.41 -5.69
C GLY A 33 -6.79 -5.07 -6.56
N LEU A 34 -7.31 -6.23 -6.14
CA LEU A 34 -8.17 -7.12 -6.94
C LEU A 34 -7.48 -7.72 -8.17
N SER A 35 -7.85 -7.29 -9.37
CA SER A 35 -7.30 -7.81 -10.63
C SER A 35 -6.56 -6.71 -11.34
N GLY A 36 -5.48 -7.06 -12.04
CA GLY A 36 -4.63 -6.07 -12.71
C GLY A 36 -3.20 -6.20 -12.24
N THR A 37 -2.40 -5.18 -12.52
CA THR A 37 -1.08 -4.97 -11.91
C THR A 37 -1.16 -3.77 -11.00
N ASP A 38 -1.22 -4.03 -9.69
CA ASP A 38 -1.50 -3.01 -8.70
C ASP A 38 -0.24 -2.61 -7.91
N ILE A 39 -0.20 -1.35 -7.52
CA ILE A 39 0.93 -0.75 -6.81
C ILE A 39 0.49 -0.29 -5.42
N ALA A 40 1.10 -0.84 -4.37
CA ALA A 40 1.08 -0.20 -3.05
C ALA A 40 2.14 0.90 -3.00
N SER A 41 1.73 2.13 -2.69
CA SER A 41 2.58 3.32 -2.78
C SER A 41 2.78 3.99 -1.43
N TYR A 42 4.03 3.95 -0.96
CA TYR A 42 4.50 4.56 0.29
C TYR A 42 5.39 5.79 0.05
N THR A 43 5.28 6.41 -1.12
CA THR A 43 6.10 7.58 -1.52
C THR A 43 5.92 8.78 -0.60
N ASP A 44 4.78 8.87 0.08
CA ASP A 44 4.43 9.96 1.00
C ASP A 44 4.87 9.68 2.45
N SER A 45 5.39 8.48 2.74
CA SER A 45 5.86 8.08 4.07
C SER A 45 7.02 8.96 4.52
N ALA A 46 6.96 9.42 5.77
CA ALA A 46 8.01 10.23 6.40
C ALA A 46 9.21 9.40 6.92
N ALA A 47 9.18 8.07 6.75
CA ALA A 47 10.23 7.15 7.18
C ALA A 47 10.43 5.98 6.20
N GLY A 48 11.51 5.21 6.41
CA GLY A 48 11.78 3.98 5.66
C GLY A 48 10.67 2.96 5.87
N VAL A 49 10.35 2.23 4.80
CA VAL A 49 9.32 1.18 4.80
C VAL A 49 9.91 -0.15 4.35
N VAL A 50 9.46 -1.24 4.96
CA VAL A 50 9.79 -2.61 4.55
C VAL A 50 8.50 -3.30 4.18
N VAL A 51 8.39 -3.69 2.91
CA VAL A 51 7.18 -4.34 2.38
C VAL A 51 7.55 -5.70 1.81
N SER A 52 6.81 -6.72 2.19
CA SER A 52 6.94 -8.07 1.67
C SER A 52 5.70 -8.42 0.85
N LEU A 53 5.85 -8.49 -0.48
CA LEU A 53 4.78 -8.95 -1.38
C LEU A 53 4.50 -10.45 -1.22
N ALA A 54 5.48 -11.24 -0.76
CA ALA A 54 5.30 -12.68 -0.56
C ALA A 54 4.39 -12.98 0.64
N SER A 55 4.55 -12.25 1.74
CA SER A 55 3.68 -12.40 2.91
C SER A 55 2.48 -11.45 2.87
N GLY A 56 2.55 -10.36 2.10
CA GLY A 56 1.55 -9.30 2.04
C GLY A 56 1.55 -8.43 3.30
N ASN A 57 2.71 -8.15 3.89
CA ASN A 57 2.82 -7.35 5.12
C ASN A 57 3.72 -6.13 4.91
N GLY A 58 3.35 -5.00 5.51
CA GLY A 58 4.17 -3.80 5.64
C GLY A 58 4.70 -3.61 7.06
N TYR A 59 5.86 -2.95 7.16
CA TYR A 59 6.52 -2.57 8.41
C TYR A 59 7.23 -1.22 8.26
N GLY A 60 7.24 -0.43 9.33
CA GLY A 60 7.89 0.88 9.39
C GLY A 60 7.16 1.98 8.61
N GLY A 61 7.30 3.23 9.06
CA GLY A 61 6.66 4.38 8.43
C GLY A 61 5.16 4.19 8.21
N ASP A 62 4.68 4.60 7.05
CA ASP A 62 3.29 4.42 6.61
C ASP A 62 2.94 2.97 6.26
N ALA A 63 3.89 2.03 6.27
CA ALA A 63 3.60 0.62 6.02
C ALA A 63 3.33 -0.17 7.31
N GLU A 64 3.53 0.44 8.50
CA GLU A 64 3.47 -0.27 9.77
C GLU A 64 2.08 -0.87 10.03
N GLY A 65 1.99 -2.21 9.97
CA GLY A 65 0.75 -2.93 10.23
C GLY A 65 -0.10 -3.18 8.99
N ASP A 66 0.34 -2.70 7.82
CA ASP A 66 -0.38 -2.88 6.56
C ASP A 66 -0.46 -4.34 6.12
N ARG A 67 -1.59 -4.66 5.50
CA ARG A 67 -1.89 -5.92 4.84
C ARG A 67 -2.14 -5.69 3.35
N LEU A 68 -1.28 -6.25 2.51
CA LEU A 68 -1.37 -6.15 1.05
C LEU A 68 -1.97 -7.45 0.48
N VAL A 69 -3.00 -7.30 -0.35
CA VAL A 69 -3.72 -8.39 -1.02
C VAL A 69 -3.81 -8.06 -2.51
N SER A 70 -3.43 -9.01 -3.38
CA SER A 70 -3.38 -8.80 -4.82
C SER A 70 -2.62 -7.51 -5.20
N ILE A 71 -1.37 -7.41 -4.76
CA ILE A 71 -0.46 -6.32 -5.09
C ILE A 71 0.79 -6.91 -5.73
N GLU A 72 1.16 -6.41 -6.90
CA GLU A 72 2.26 -6.94 -7.71
C GLU A 72 3.51 -6.06 -7.63
N ALA A 73 3.37 -4.81 -7.21
CA ALA A 73 4.46 -3.85 -7.14
C ALA A 73 4.37 -2.91 -5.93
N VAL A 74 5.53 -2.37 -5.54
CA VAL A 74 5.63 -1.41 -4.43
C VAL A 74 6.42 -0.21 -4.89
N HIS A 75 5.89 0.98 -4.65
CA HIS A 75 6.69 2.20 -4.57
C HIS A 75 7.08 2.44 -3.12
N GLY A 76 8.36 2.29 -2.81
CA GLY A 76 8.90 2.56 -1.47
C GLY A 76 8.89 4.05 -1.13
N SER A 77 9.33 4.36 0.09
CA SER A 77 9.53 5.73 0.53
C SER A 77 10.87 6.28 0.02
N MET A 78 11.15 7.55 0.29
CA MET A 78 12.44 8.19 -0.04
C MET A 78 13.55 7.88 0.98
N PHE A 79 13.33 6.94 1.89
CA PHE A 79 14.19 6.66 3.03
C PHE A 79 14.66 5.21 3.00
N ASP A 80 15.91 5.00 3.41
CA ASP A 80 16.59 3.69 3.46
C ASP A 80 16.48 3.04 4.85
#